data_AF-A0A8D0EMX6-F1
#
_entry.id   AF-A0A8D0EMX6-F1
#
_cell.length_a   1.000
_cell.length_b   1.000
_cell.length_c   1.000
_cell.angle_alpha   90.00
_cell.angle_beta   90.00
_cell.angle_gamma   90.00
#
_symmetry.space_group_name_H-M   'P 1'
#
loop_
_entity.id
_entity.type
_entity.pdbx_description
1 polymer ?
#
loop_
_entity_poly.entity_id
_entity_poly.type
_entity_poly.pdbx_seq_one_letter_code
_entity_poly.pdbx_strand_id
1 'polypeptide(L)'
;MSVLPRTLALYNNYIHGDDVLTTKLAVGSVNSGCSVYLRCMWFQYVLFWPLFHLQLAKTHGNIYTLWFGWTPVIILNGYQAVKDGMTTHPEDVSGRMVSPFFRALAKGKGIILASGHHWKQQRRFGITTLRSLGMGKKGLEYRVQEEASHLVEFFLNLKEQRDHSELDAVLGPSQLICYKDRRELPYTNAVVHEIQRFSNIVFVGMPRVCVRNTTLLGFPIKKGTIIMPNIASVLYDPEQWETPRQFNPGHFLDKEGKFVSREAFLPFSAGKWHRVCLGEHLARTELFIFFASLLRAFTFRLPEGVTKISTEPILGGTLQPHPYRLCAIPR
;
A
#
# COMPACT_ATOMS: atom_id res chain seq x y z
N MET A 1 8.13 0.27 27.42
CA MET A 1 9.48 -0.34 27.43
C MET A 1 9.35 -1.77 26.95
N SER A 2 9.48 -2.00 25.64
CA SER A 2 9.42 -3.34 25.04
C SER A 2 10.78 -3.66 24.44
N VAL A 3 11.35 -4.76 24.92
CA VAL A 3 12.72 -5.25 24.76
C VAL A 3 13.11 -5.33 23.27
N LEU A 4 14.03 -4.46 22.84
CA LEU A 4 14.87 -4.71 21.66
C LEU A 4 15.61 -6.03 21.90
N PRO A 5 15.63 -6.98 20.95
CA PRO A 5 16.47 -8.17 21.08
C PRO A 5 17.92 -7.73 21.31
N ARG A 6 18.58 -8.30 22.32
CA ARG A 6 19.96 -7.98 22.77
C ARG A 6 21.07 -8.22 21.71
N THR A 7 20.73 -8.41 20.43
CA THR A 7 21.63 -8.74 19.32
C THR A 7 21.77 -7.64 18.26
N LEU A 8 21.10 -6.49 18.39
CA LEU A 8 21.41 -5.32 17.55
C LEU A 8 22.60 -4.54 18.11
N ALA A 9 23.79 -4.80 17.57
CA ALA A 9 24.91 -3.89 17.74
C ALA A 9 24.84 -2.80 16.65
N LEU A 10 24.45 -1.57 17.03
CA LEU A 10 24.59 -0.40 16.17
C LEU A 10 26.07 0.00 16.15
N TYR A 11 26.76 -0.27 15.04
CA TYR A 11 28.10 0.25 14.83
C TYR A 11 28.02 1.54 14.02
N ASN A 12 28.19 2.68 14.70
CA ASN A 12 28.46 3.96 14.05
C ASN A 12 29.91 3.97 13.56
N ASN A 13 30.18 3.34 12.42
CA ASN A 13 31.47 3.52 11.75
C ASN A 13 31.34 4.68 10.75
N TYR A 14 31.84 5.85 11.13
CA TYR A 14 32.16 6.93 10.21
C TYR A 14 33.18 6.40 9.20
N ILE A 15 32.79 6.29 7.93
CA ILE A 15 33.73 6.10 6.84
C ILE A 15 33.93 7.49 6.22
N HIS A 16 35.13 8.05 6.42
CA HIS A 16 35.55 9.26 5.72
C HIS A 16 35.57 8.98 4.21
N GLY A 17 34.82 9.79 3.45
CA GLY A 17 34.82 9.79 1.99
C GLY A 17 33.39 9.70 1.43
N ASP A 18 32.85 10.87 1.09
CA ASP A 18 31.58 11.14 0.39
C ASP A 18 30.28 11.02 1.22
N ASP A 19 29.66 12.18 1.40
CA ASP A 19 28.51 12.48 2.25
C ASP A 19 27.26 11.67 1.92
N VAL A 20 27.06 10.57 2.64
CA VAL A 20 25.76 10.03 3.07
C VAL A 20 25.96 9.52 4.48
N LEU A 21 25.17 9.97 5.45
CA LEU A 21 25.11 9.40 6.80
C LEU A 21 24.81 7.89 6.68
N THR A 22 25.87 7.09 6.68
CA THR A 22 25.84 5.67 6.39
C THR A 22 25.81 4.92 7.71
N THR A 23 24.62 4.53 8.15
CA THR A 23 24.52 3.62 9.31
C THR A 23 24.69 2.20 8.85
N LYS A 24 25.87 1.63 9.08
CA LYS A 24 26.05 0.18 8.97
C LYS A 24 25.31 -0.49 10.12
N LEU A 25 24.09 -0.92 9.86
CA LEU A 25 23.44 -1.92 10.68
C LEU A 25 24.08 -3.28 10.37
N ALA A 26 25.25 -3.53 10.94
CA ALA A 26 25.83 -4.86 10.93
C ALA A 26 24.98 -5.73 11.84
N VAL A 27 24.01 -6.47 11.27
CA VAL A 27 23.48 -7.64 11.96
C VAL A 27 24.70 -8.50 12.27
N GLY A 28 25.06 -8.56 13.55
CA GLY A 28 26.33 -9.12 14.00
C GLY A 28 26.63 -10.41 13.28
N SER A 29 27.87 -10.54 12.84
CA SER A 29 28.44 -11.84 12.49
C SER A 29 28.20 -12.77 13.68
N VAL A 30 27.10 -13.52 13.66
CA VAL A 30 27.01 -14.75 14.43
C VAL A 30 28.06 -15.64 13.79
N ASN A 31 29.22 -15.70 14.43
CA ASN A 31 30.29 -16.60 14.07
C ASN A 31 29.70 -18.00 13.89
N SER A 32 30.11 -18.65 12.79
CA SER A 32 29.99 -20.08 12.51
C SER A 32 28.58 -20.68 12.64
N GLY A 33 27.87 -20.81 11.51
CA GLY A 33 26.82 -21.83 11.34
C GLY A 33 25.40 -21.34 11.06
N CYS A 34 25.15 -20.03 11.02
CA CYS A 34 23.81 -19.52 10.71
C CYS A 34 23.52 -19.64 9.20
N SER A 35 22.66 -20.60 8.82
CA SER A 35 22.24 -20.88 7.44
C SER A 35 21.83 -19.59 6.71
N VAL A 36 22.14 -19.50 5.41
CA VAL A 36 21.66 -18.44 4.49
C VAL A 36 20.17 -18.16 4.66
N TYR A 37 19.41 -19.18 5.03
CA TYR A 37 17.98 -19.13 5.32
C TYR A 37 17.62 -18.21 6.51
N LEU A 38 18.37 -18.29 7.62
CA LEU A 38 18.16 -17.39 8.76
C LEU A 38 18.49 -15.95 8.36
N ARG A 39 19.58 -15.69 7.63
CA ARG A 39 19.89 -14.32 7.16
C ARG A 39 18.77 -13.74 6.27
N CYS A 40 18.14 -14.56 5.41
CA CYS A 40 16.99 -14.15 4.59
C CYS A 40 15.70 -13.91 5.41
N MET A 41 15.41 -14.73 6.42
CA MET A 41 14.26 -14.52 7.30
C MET A 41 14.38 -13.24 8.13
N TRP A 42 15.59 -12.97 8.64
CA TRP A 42 15.88 -11.73 9.36
C TRP A 42 15.85 -10.50 8.44
N PHE A 43 16.26 -10.65 7.17
CA PHE A 43 16.16 -9.60 6.13
C PHE A 43 14.71 -9.18 5.88
N GLN A 44 13.76 -10.13 5.80
CA GLN A 44 12.34 -9.81 5.73
C GLN A 44 11.85 -9.13 7.02
N TYR A 45 12.15 -9.69 8.20
CA TYR A 45 11.66 -9.12 9.46
C TYR A 45 12.10 -7.67 9.71
N VAL A 46 13.32 -7.30 9.34
CA VAL A 46 13.86 -5.93 9.57
C VAL A 46 13.36 -4.92 8.54
N LEU A 47 13.23 -5.31 7.26
CA LEU A 47 12.73 -4.43 6.19
C LEU A 47 11.22 -4.19 6.25
N PHE A 48 10.48 -5.13 6.85
CA PHE A 48 9.03 -5.07 6.97
C PHE A 48 8.58 -4.62 8.36
N TRP A 49 9.44 -4.00 9.18
CA TRP A 49 9.03 -3.40 10.45
C TRP A 49 8.91 -1.87 10.32
N PRO A 50 7.71 -1.31 10.07
CA PRO A 50 7.55 0.12 9.76
C PRO A 50 7.97 1.04 10.91
N LEU A 51 7.70 0.64 12.16
CA LEU A 51 8.07 1.42 13.34
C LEU A 51 9.59 1.55 13.54
N PHE A 52 10.37 0.59 13.01
CA PHE A 52 11.82 0.55 13.12
C PHE A 52 12.43 1.57 12.16
N HIS A 53 11.92 1.62 10.93
CA HIS A 53 12.34 2.62 9.95
C HIS A 53 11.96 4.05 10.38
N LEU A 54 10.80 4.24 11.01
CA LEU A 54 10.44 5.55 11.57
C LEU A 54 11.39 5.98 12.70
N GLN A 55 11.87 5.06 13.53
CA GLN A 55 12.84 5.39 14.59
C GLN A 55 14.22 5.75 14.02
N LEU A 56 14.68 5.03 12.99
CA LEU A 56 15.94 5.32 12.30
C LEU A 56 15.89 6.64 11.52
N ALA A 57 14.73 6.99 10.96
CA ALA A 57 14.56 8.26 10.27
C ALA A 57 14.78 9.47 11.21
N LYS A 58 14.43 9.34 12.50
CA LYS A 58 14.68 10.40 13.50
C LYS A 58 16.17 10.62 13.77
N THR A 59 17.01 9.59 13.65
CA THR A 59 18.44 9.68 13.95
C THR A 59 19.30 9.96 12.72
N HIS A 60 18.88 9.50 11.54
CA HIS A 60 19.67 9.57 10.31
C HIS A 60 19.05 10.45 9.22
N GLY A 61 17.89 11.04 9.48
CA GLY A 61 17.13 11.83 8.51
C GLY A 61 16.28 10.97 7.59
N ASN A 62 15.63 11.64 6.64
CA ASN A 62 14.63 11.05 5.76
C ASN A 62 15.20 10.07 4.71
N ILE A 63 16.52 10.06 4.52
CA ILE A 63 17.21 9.20 3.56
C ILE A 63 18.42 8.59 4.26
N TYR A 64 18.48 7.25 4.31
CA TYR A 64 19.63 6.55 4.86
C TYR A 64 19.84 5.20 4.17
N THR A 65 21.06 4.68 4.29
CA THR A 65 21.41 3.35 3.74
C THR A 65 21.47 2.33 4.86
N LEU A 66 20.75 1.21 4.68
CA LEU A 66 20.90 -0.01 5.47
C LEU A 66 21.72 -1.02 4.68
N TRP A 67 22.74 -1.58 5.32
CA TRP A 67 23.60 -2.60 4.72
C TRP A 67 23.16 -3.98 5.17
N PHE A 68 22.76 -4.81 4.21
CA PHE A 68 22.46 -6.23 4.44
C PHE A 68 23.57 -7.08 3.83
N GLY A 69 24.55 -7.45 4.65
CA GLY A 69 25.81 -8.01 4.16
C GLY A 69 26.52 -7.00 3.27
N TRP A 70 26.77 -7.38 2.01
CA TRP A 70 27.36 -6.49 0.99
C TRP A 70 26.33 -5.71 0.17
N THR A 71 25.03 -5.90 0.42
CA THR A 71 23.97 -5.28 -0.40
C THR A 71 23.44 -4.02 0.28
N PRO A 72 23.66 -2.82 -0.30
CA PRO A 72 23.09 -1.58 0.22
C PRO A 72 21.61 -1.45 -0.16
N VAL A 73 20.79 -1.06 0.81
CA VAL A 73 19.37 -0.73 0.64
C VAL A 73 19.14 0.69 1.14
N ILE A 74 18.76 1.59 0.24
CA ILE A 74 18.41 2.96 0.56
C ILE A 74 16.95 3.00 1.00
N ILE A 75 16.68 3.55 2.18
CA ILE A 75 15.33 3.75 2.68
C ILE A 75 14.94 5.22 2.46
N LEU A 76 13.79 5.44 1.84
CA LEU A 76 13.18 6.76 1.67
C LEU A 76 12.02 6.91 2.68
N ASN A 77 12.09 7.94 3.53
CA ASN A 77 11.08 8.26 4.52
C ASN A 77 10.53 9.68 4.33
N GLY A 78 9.27 9.89 4.71
CA GLY A 78 8.57 11.16 4.57
C GLY A 78 8.11 11.41 3.13
N TYR A 79 7.12 12.30 3.00
CA TYR A 79 6.47 12.56 1.72
C TYR A 79 7.44 12.98 0.61
N GLN A 80 8.30 13.97 0.88
CA GLN A 80 9.18 14.55 -0.14
C GLN A 80 10.19 13.53 -0.67
N ALA A 81 10.88 12.81 0.21
CA ALA A 81 11.90 11.84 -0.20
C ALA A 81 11.29 10.66 -0.96
N VAL A 82 10.11 10.17 -0.54
CA VAL A 82 9.41 9.10 -1.25
C VAL A 82 8.89 9.57 -2.60
N LYS A 83 8.30 10.77 -2.69
CA LYS A 83 7.82 11.33 -3.96
C LYS A 83 8.98 11.49 -4.91
N ASP A 84 9.95 12.33 -4.57
CA ASP A 84 11.07 12.68 -5.45
C ASP A 84 11.96 11.47 -5.76
N GLY A 85 12.26 10.64 -4.77
CA GLY A 85 13.06 9.43 -4.95
C GLY A 85 12.41 8.42 -5.91
N MET A 86 11.10 8.51 -6.11
CA MET A 86 10.35 7.64 -7.01
C MET A 86 10.00 8.30 -8.34
N THR A 87 9.96 9.65 -8.41
CA THR A 87 9.48 10.40 -9.57
C THR A 87 10.53 11.20 -10.32
N THR A 88 11.66 11.56 -9.71
CA THR A 88 12.67 12.44 -10.35
C THR A 88 13.43 11.71 -11.45
N HIS A 89 13.90 10.48 -11.20
CA HIS A 89 14.55 9.63 -12.20
C HIS A 89 13.84 8.27 -12.32
N PRO A 90 12.57 8.25 -12.77
CA PRO A 90 11.67 7.11 -12.56
C PRO A 90 12.06 5.89 -13.42
N GLU A 91 12.73 6.11 -14.55
CA GLU A 91 13.32 5.04 -15.37
C GLU A 91 14.50 4.37 -14.67
N ASP A 92 15.32 5.16 -13.98
CA ASP A 92 16.55 4.70 -13.35
C ASP A 92 16.23 3.83 -12.14
N VAL A 93 15.18 4.17 -11.40
CA VAL A 93 14.69 3.41 -10.23
C VAL A 93 13.57 2.42 -10.59
N SER A 94 13.38 2.11 -11.87
CA SER A 94 12.26 1.27 -12.32
C SER A 94 12.48 -0.24 -12.12
N GLY A 95 13.68 -0.68 -11.73
CA GLY A 95 14.00 -2.10 -11.56
C GLY A 95 13.22 -2.76 -10.41
N ARG A 96 13.16 -4.09 -10.43
CA ARG A 96 12.59 -4.91 -9.35
C ARG A 96 13.63 -5.87 -8.82
N MET A 97 13.68 -5.99 -7.50
CA MET A 97 14.39 -7.08 -6.86
C MET A 97 13.58 -8.36 -7.09
N VAL A 98 14.22 -9.35 -7.70
CA VAL A 98 13.64 -10.68 -7.90
C VAL A 98 14.68 -11.68 -7.42
N SER A 99 14.31 -12.49 -6.43
CA SER A 99 15.15 -13.63 -6.02
C SER A 99 15.42 -14.52 -7.25
N PRO A 100 16.62 -15.11 -7.37
CA PRO A 100 16.93 -16.05 -8.45
C PRO A 100 15.85 -17.12 -8.66
N PHE A 101 15.22 -17.58 -7.55
CA PHE A 101 14.10 -18.51 -7.57
C PHE A 101 12.88 -17.97 -8.35
N PHE A 102 12.38 -16.79 -7.99
CA PHE A 102 11.25 -16.17 -8.68
C PHE A 102 11.59 -15.77 -10.13
N ARG A 103 12.86 -15.43 -10.40
CA ARG A 103 13.31 -15.13 -11.76
C ARG A 103 13.27 -16.37 -12.66
N ALA A 104 13.68 -17.52 -12.13
CA ALA A 104 13.61 -18.81 -12.83
C ALA A 104 12.16 -19.25 -13.06
N LEU A 105 11.30 -19.19 -12.02
CA LEU A 105 9.90 -19.57 -12.12
C LEU A 105 9.12 -18.71 -13.12
N ALA A 106 9.30 -17.39 -13.07
CA ALA A 106 8.62 -16.46 -13.96
C ALA A 106 9.33 -16.29 -15.32
N LYS A 107 10.48 -16.95 -15.54
CA LYS A 107 11.36 -16.78 -16.72
C LYS A 107 11.66 -15.30 -17.05
N GLY A 108 11.74 -14.45 -16.03
CA GLY A 108 11.92 -12.99 -16.18
C GLY A 108 10.74 -12.24 -16.84
N LYS A 109 9.56 -12.86 -16.96
CA LYS A 109 8.33 -12.30 -17.52
C LYS A 109 7.34 -11.91 -16.42
N GLY A 110 6.40 -11.01 -16.71
CA GLY A 110 5.32 -10.58 -15.84
C GLY A 110 5.28 -9.06 -15.60
N ILE A 111 4.17 -8.54 -15.07
CA ILE A 111 4.00 -7.08 -14.88
C ILE A 111 4.49 -6.60 -13.50
N ILE A 112 4.41 -7.47 -12.48
CA ILE A 112 4.69 -7.11 -11.09
C ILE A 112 6.21 -7.10 -10.81
N LEU A 113 6.89 -8.21 -11.13
CA LEU A 113 8.29 -8.46 -10.77
C LEU A 113 9.29 -8.35 -11.93
N ALA A 114 8.88 -8.43 -13.20
CA ALA A 114 9.84 -8.34 -14.32
C ALA A 114 10.46 -6.94 -14.43
N SER A 115 11.58 -6.78 -15.14
CA SER A 115 12.24 -5.50 -15.38
C SER A 115 12.69 -5.36 -16.84
N GLY A 116 13.08 -4.15 -17.25
CA GLY A 116 13.61 -3.88 -18.59
C GLY A 116 12.54 -3.90 -19.69
N HIS A 117 12.95 -4.20 -20.93
CA HIS A 117 12.12 -4.09 -22.12
C HIS A 117 10.85 -4.96 -22.07
N HIS A 118 10.98 -6.23 -21.63
CA HIS A 118 9.84 -7.13 -21.47
C HIS A 118 8.76 -6.57 -20.53
N TRP A 119 9.17 -6.01 -19.39
CA TRP A 119 8.24 -5.37 -18.47
C TRP A 119 7.57 -4.14 -19.09
N LYS A 120 8.30 -3.28 -19.81
CA LYS A 120 7.71 -2.12 -20.48
C LYS A 120 6.64 -2.55 -21.50
N GLN A 121 6.93 -3.55 -22.31
CA GLN A 121 5.98 -4.10 -23.28
C GLN A 121 4.75 -4.72 -22.60
N GLN A 122 4.95 -5.58 -21.61
CA GLN A 122 3.84 -6.25 -20.90
C GLN A 122 2.99 -5.28 -20.09
N ARG A 123 3.59 -4.26 -19.47
CA ARG A 123 2.85 -3.20 -18.78
C ARG A 123 2.06 -2.36 -19.77
N ARG A 124 2.65 -1.96 -20.90
CA ARG A 124 1.94 -1.21 -21.95
C ARG A 124 0.76 -2.03 -22.49
N PHE A 125 1.00 -3.30 -22.81
CA PHE A 125 -0.06 -4.23 -23.21
C PHE A 125 -1.15 -4.31 -22.13
N GLY A 126 -0.79 -4.57 -20.88
CA GLY A 126 -1.74 -4.66 -19.76
C GLY A 126 -2.57 -3.39 -19.59
N ILE A 127 -1.97 -2.20 -19.58
CA ILE A 127 -2.71 -0.92 -19.51
C ILE A 127 -3.68 -0.79 -20.69
N THR A 128 -3.21 -1.07 -21.92
CA THR A 128 -4.03 -0.96 -23.12
C THR A 128 -5.20 -1.93 -23.09
N THR A 129 -4.96 -3.21 -22.73
CA THR A 129 -5.98 -4.24 -22.61
C THR A 129 -6.99 -3.91 -21.51
N LEU A 130 -6.53 -3.43 -20.35
CA LEU A 130 -7.43 -3.03 -19.28
C LEU A 130 -8.33 -1.87 -19.72
N ARG A 131 -7.78 -0.88 -20.42
CA ARG A 131 -8.56 0.23 -21.01
C ARG A 131 -9.53 -0.23 -22.10
N SER A 132 -9.15 -1.21 -22.93
CA SER A 132 -10.04 -1.76 -23.96
C SER A 132 -11.17 -2.59 -23.35
N LEU A 133 -10.90 -3.31 -22.26
CA LEU A 133 -11.91 -4.04 -21.46
C LEU A 133 -12.80 -3.11 -20.61
N GLY A 134 -12.56 -1.80 -20.65
CA GLY A 134 -13.43 -0.81 -20.03
C GLY A 134 -12.94 -0.24 -18.71
N MET A 135 -11.67 -0.44 -18.31
CA MET A 135 -11.10 0.27 -17.16
C MET A 135 -11.13 1.78 -17.41
N GLY A 136 -11.85 2.52 -16.57
CA GLY A 136 -12.12 3.94 -16.77
C GLY A 136 -13.25 4.26 -17.74
N LYS A 137 -14.04 3.25 -18.14
CA LYS A 137 -15.26 3.38 -18.94
C LYS A 137 -16.41 2.62 -18.24
N LYS A 138 -17.63 2.81 -18.76
CA LYS A 138 -18.85 2.19 -18.22
C LYS A 138 -18.82 0.65 -18.23
N GLY A 139 -18.07 0.01 -19.13
CA GLY A 139 -18.08 -1.46 -19.28
C GLY A 139 -17.54 -2.23 -18.07
N LEU A 140 -16.35 -1.87 -17.57
CA LEU A 140 -15.79 -2.55 -16.40
C LEU A 140 -16.52 -2.14 -15.12
N GLU A 141 -16.99 -0.89 -15.07
CA GLU A 141 -17.83 -0.38 -13.98
C GLU A 141 -19.11 -1.19 -13.83
N TYR A 142 -19.79 -1.52 -14.93
CA TYR A 142 -21.00 -2.37 -14.92
C TYR A 142 -20.74 -3.72 -14.26
N ARG A 143 -19.62 -4.38 -14.56
CA ARG A 143 -19.25 -5.65 -13.93
C ARG A 143 -19.05 -5.50 -12.42
N VAL A 144 -18.41 -4.42 -11.98
CA VAL A 144 -18.26 -4.14 -10.54
C VAL A 144 -19.61 -3.90 -9.87
N GLN A 145 -20.55 -3.24 -10.56
CA GLN A 145 -21.91 -3.02 -10.07
C GLN A 145 -22.73 -4.31 -9.95
N GLU A 146 -22.60 -5.19 -10.95
CA GLU A 146 -23.21 -6.53 -10.94
C GLU A 146 -22.70 -7.35 -9.75
N GLU A 147 -21.38 -7.44 -9.57
CA GLU A 147 -20.79 -8.16 -8.43
C GLU A 147 -21.16 -7.53 -7.07
N ALA A 148 -21.25 -6.20 -6.99
CA ALA A 148 -21.73 -5.52 -5.79
C ALA A 148 -23.19 -5.84 -5.48
N SER A 149 -24.02 -6.02 -6.52
CA SER A 149 -25.42 -6.39 -6.37
C SER A 149 -25.55 -7.84 -5.90
N HIS A 150 -24.79 -8.76 -6.50
CA HIS A 150 -24.73 -10.16 -6.04
C HIS A 150 -24.23 -10.27 -4.61
N LEU A 151 -23.25 -9.46 -4.19
CA LEU A 151 -22.76 -9.46 -2.80
C LEU A 151 -23.85 -9.00 -1.82
N VAL A 152 -24.62 -7.97 -2.18
CA VAL A 152 -25.76 -7.51 -1.36
C VAL A 152 -26.81 -8.61 -1.26
N GLU A 153 -27.19 -9.22 -2.38
CA GLU A 153 -28.15 -10.31 -2.42
C GLU A 153 -27.68 -11.51 -1.58
N PHE A 154 -26.39 -11.88 -1.69
CA PHE A 154 -25.80 -12.93 -0.88
C PHE A 154 -25.94 -12.66 0.61
N PHE A 155 -25.67 -11.44 1.08
CA PHE A 155 -25.86 -11.08 2.49
C PHE A 155 -27.31 -11.07 2.96
N LEU A 156 -28.25 -10.73 2.08
CA LEU A 156 -29.69 -10.84 2.37
C LEU A 156 -30.10 -12.32 2.54
N ASN A 157 -29.55 -13.20 1.70
CA ASN A 157 -29.88 -14.63 1.66
C ASN A 157 -29.20 -15.47 2.75
N LEU A 158 -28.24 -14.91 3.51
CA LEU A 158 -27.61 -15.62 4.66
C LEU A 158 -28.56 -15.84 5.85
N LYS A 159 -29.75 -15.22 5.85
CA LYS A 159 -30.81 -15.53 6.80
C LYS A 159 -31.70 -16.62 6.20
N GLU A 160 -31.66 -17.83 6.77
CA GLU A 160 -32.45 -18.99 6.34
C GLU A 160 -33.92 -18.64 5.99
N GLN A 161 -34.34 -19.10 4.81
CA GLN A 161 -35.72 -19.23 4.32
C GLN A 161 -36.71 -18.12 4.75
N ARG A 162 -36.76 -17.03 3.97
CA ARG A 162 -37.98 -16.23 3.87
C ARG A 162 -38.36 -16.02 2.41
N ASP A 163 -39.65 -16.20 2.17
CA ASP A 163 -40.37 -15.99 0.91
C ASP A 163 -39.94 -14.66 0.26
N HIS A 164 -39.52 -14.73 -1.00
CA HIS A 164 -38.90 -13.63 -1.75
C HIS A 164 -39.88 -12.52 -2.16
N SER A 165 -41.18 -12.70 -1.87
CA SER A 165 -42.25 -11.82 -2.34
C SER A 165 -42.32 -10.44 -1.66
N GLU A 166 -41.64 -10.23 -0.53
CA GLU A 166 -41.58 -8.92 0.16
C GLU A 166 -40.32 -8.08 -0.20
N LEU A 167 -39.30 -8.71 -0.81
CA LEU A 167 -37.99 -8.09 -1.08
C LEU A 167 -38.02 -7.10 -2.26
N ASP A 168 -38.88 -7.34 -3.25
CA ASP A 168 -39.09 -6.44 -4.39
C ASP A 168 -39.75 -5.10 -3.98
N ALA A 169 -40.37 -5.04 -2.80
CA ALA A 169 -41.07 -3.84 -2.32
C ALA A 169 -40.17 -2.83 -1.59
N VAL A 170 -39.02 -3.26 -1.05
CA VAL A 170 -38.08 -2.39 -0.31
C VAL A 170 -37.03 -1.78 -1.26
N LEU A 171 -36.73 -2.45 -2.37
CA LEU A 171 -35.76 -1.98 -3.38
C LEU A 171 -36.42 -1.05 -4.42
N GLY A 172 -36.96 0.09 -3.99
CA GLY A 172 -37.37 1.17 -4.89
C GLY A 172 -36.18 1.93 -5.50
N PRO A 173 -36.36 2.56 -6.67
CA PRO A 173 -35.77 2.17 -7.95
C PRO A 173 -34.22 2.22 -8.02
N SER A 174 -33.63 1.05 -8.30
CA SER A 174 -32.79 0.75 -9.48
C SER A 174 -31.72 1.74 -10.00
N GLN A 175 -31.19 2.66 -9.19
CA GLN A 175 -29.94 3.32 -9.55
C GLN A 175 -28.75 2.56 -8.98
N LEU A 176 -28.10 1.75 -9.82
CA LEU A 176 -26.81 1.15 -9.51
C LEU A 176 -25.83 2.27 -9.10
N ILE A 177 -25.13 2.10 -7.98
CA ILE A 177 -24.12 3.07 -7.54
C ILE A 177 -23.01 3.07 -8.58
N CYS A 178 -22.78 4.21 -9.18
CA CYS A 178 -21.76 4.44 -10.19
C CYS A 178 -20.53 5.07 -9.53
N TYR A 179 -19.36 4.88 -10.11
CA TYR A 179 -18.14 5.51 -9.62
C TYR A 179 -18.19 7.03 -9.74
N LYS A 180 -18.97 7.57 -10.69
CA LYS A 180 -19.20 9.02 -10.82
C LYS A 180 -19.88 9.64 -9.58
N ASP A 181 -20.65 8.86 -8.83
CA ASP A 181 -21.45 9.35 -7.69
C ASP A 181 -20.58 9.81 -6.52
N ARG A 182 -19.29 9.44 -6.49
CA ARG A 182 -18.30 9.96 -5.53
C ARG A 182 -18.18 11.49 -5.51
N ARG A 183 -18.58 12.16 -6.60
CA ARG A 183 -18.60 13.63 -6.70
C ARG A 183 -19.71 14.24 -5.85
N GLU A 184 -20.84 13.56 -5.76
CA GLU A 184 -22.02 13.96 -4.97
C GLU A 184 -21.98 13.37 -3.56
N LEU A 185 -21.09 12.40 -3.31
CA LEU A 185 -20.89 11.74 -2.02
C LEU A 185 -19.47 12.03 -1.45
N PRO A 186 -19.13 13.31 -1.18
CA PRO A 186 -17.78 13.70 -0.77
C PRO A 186 -17.36 13.04 0.55
N TYR A 187 -18.26 12.92 1.51
CA TYR A 187 -17.98 12.27 2.79
C TYR A 187 -17.70 10.77 2.62
N THR A 188 -18.53 10.04 1.86
CA THR A 188 -18.29 8.62 1.56
C THR A 188 -16.96 8.42 0.86
N ASN A 189 -16.64 9.29 -0.10
CA ASN A 189 -15.36 9.24 -0.81
C ASN A 189 -14.18 9.53 0.14
N ALA A 190 -14.30 10.50 1.04
CA ALA A 190 -13.32 10.81 2.07
C ALA A 190 -13.11 9.64 3.04
N VAL A 191 -14.20 8.98 3.48
CA VAL A 191 -14.14 7.78 4.31
C VAL A 191 -13.38 6.65 3.62
N VAL A 192 -13.66 6.37 2.34
CA VAL A 192 -12.92 5.34 1.58
C VAL A 192 -11.43 5.67 1.47
N HIS A 193 -11.08 6.93 1.21
CA HIS A 193 -9.67 7.36 1.16
C HIS A 193 -9.00 7.24 2.53
N GLU A 194 -9.69 7.63 3.60
CA GLU A 194 -9.19 7.51 4.96
C GLU A 194 -9.03 6.05 5.39
N ILE A 195 -9.92 5.14 4.96
CA ILE A 195 -9.75 3.69 5.18
C ILE A 195 -8.45 3.22 4.55
N GLN A 196 -8.15 3.61 3.30
CA GLN A 196 -6.90 3.23 2.64
C GLN A 196 -5.67 3.82 3.33
N ARG A 197 -5.72 5.10 3.73
CA ARG A 197 -4.62 5.79 4.43
C ARG A 197 -4.35 5.14 5.80
N PHE A 198 -5.39 4.94 6.59
CA PHE A 198 -5.31 4.43 7.95
C PHE A 198 -4.90 2.95 7.99
N SER A 199 -5.49 2.12 7.11
CA SER A 199 -5.20 0.68 7.05
C SER A 199 -3.80 0.38 6.52
N ASN A 200 -3.25 1.27 5.68
CA ASN A 200 -1.88 1.23 5.19
C ASN A 200 -1.42 -0.19 4.76
N ILE A 201 -2.27 -0.88 3.97
CA ILE A 201 -2.15 -2.31 3.66
C ILE A 201 -0.75 -2.65 3.14
N VAL A 202 -0.22 -1.82 2.24
CA VAL A 202 1.16 -1.92 1.73
C VAL A 202 2.02 -0.84 2.36
N PHE A 203 2.43 -1.11 3.60
CA PHE A 203 3.12 -0.16 4.48
C PHE A 203 4.57 0.13 4.09
N VAL A 204 5.27 -0.84 3.49
CA VAL A 204 6.54 -0.63 2.80
C VAL A 204 6.30 -0.94 1.33
N GLY A 205 6.52 0.06 0.47
CA GLY A 205 6.28 -0.09 -0.95
C GLY A 205 7.23 -1.11 -1.55
N MET A 206 6.82 -1.75 -2.65
CA MET A 206 7.64 -2.81 -3.24
C MET A 206 9.04 -2.28 -3.63
N PRO A 207 10.12 -3.01 -3.30
CA PRO A 207 11.49 -2.59 -3.56
C PRO A 207 11.74 -2.24 -5.03
N ARG A 208 12.54 -1.21 -5.22
CA ARG A 208 13.08 -0.75 -6.50
C ARG A 208 14.54 -1.11 -6.63
N VAL A 209 15.02 -1.23 -7.86
CA VAL A 209 16.45 -1.42 -8.14
C VAL A 209 16.90 -0.38 -9.16
N CYS A 210 18.02 0.28 -8.88
CA CYS A 210 18.66 1.18 -9.83
C CYS A 210 19.18 0.40 -11.05
N VAL A 211 18.67 0.68 -12.24
CA VAL A 211 19.07 -0.03 -13.47
C VAL A 211 20.36 0.51 -14.10
N ARG A 212 20.78 1.71 -13.70
CA ARG A 212 22.05 2.36 -14.06
C ARG A 212 22.54 3.25 -12.92
N ASN A 213 23.78 3.73 -13.02
CA ASN A 213 24.27 4.77 -12.11
C ASN A 213 23.44 6.04 -12.33
N THR A 214 23.05 6.70 -11.26
CA THR A 214 22.19 7.89 -11.29
C THR A 214 22.45 8.75 -10.06
N THR A 215 21.81 9.91 -10.01
CA THR A 215 21.78 10.75 -8.81
C THR A 215 20.36 10.76 -8.26
N LEU A 216 20.21 10.45 -6.98
CA LEU A 216 18.91 10.48 -6.31
C LEU A 216 18.98 11.46 -5.15
N LEU A 217 18.14 12.51 -5.18
CA LEU A 217 18.06 13.50 -4.11
C LEU A 217 19.42 14.14 -3.77
N GLY A 218 20.25 14.38 -4.79
CA GLY A 218 21.60 14.93 -4.64
C GLY A 218 22.71 13.88 -4.41
N PHE A 219 22.37 12.61 -4.16
CA PHE A 219 23.34 11.56 -3.84
C PHE A 219 23.65 10.65 -5.03
N PRO A 220 24.92 10.27 -5.26
CA PRO A 220 25.30 9.33 -6.31
C PRO A 220 24.90 7.90 -5.94
N ILE A 221 24.06 7.27 -6.77
CA ILE A 221 23.57 5.91 -6.56
C ILE A 221 24.11 4.99 -7.65
N LYS A 222 24.75 3.88 -7.24
CA LYS A 222 25.27 2.88 -8.17
C LYS A 222 24.16 1.98 -8.72
N LYS A 223 24.33 1.52 -9.95
CA LYS A 223 23.51 0.45 -10.55
C LYS A 223 23.45 -0.76 -9.62
N GLY A 224 22.27 -1.34 -9.48
CA GLY A 224 22.01 -2.50 -8.62
C GLY A 224 21.60 -2.14 -7.19
N THR A 225 21.76 -0.88 -6.77
CA THR A 225 21.31 -0.43 -5.45
C THR A 225 19.80 -0.59 -5.30
N ILE A 226 19.36 -1.10 -4.15
CA ILE A 226 17.94 -1.27 -3.83
C ILE A 226 17.44 0.02 -3.18
N ILE A 227 16.27 0.48 -3.61
CA ILE A 227 15.57 1.61 -2.99
C ILE A 227 14.24 1.12 -2.45
N MET A 228 13.98 1.42 -1.18
CA MET A 228 12.78 1.04 -0.47
C MET A 228 11.97 2.29 -0.07
N PRO A 229 10.80 2.54 -0.68
CA PRO A 229 9.93 3.62 -0.24
C PRO A 229 9.12 3.19 0.98
N ASN A 230 9.30 3.86 2.11
CA ASN A 230 8.50 3.65 3.31
C ASN A 230 7.16 4.39 3.19
N ILE A 231 6.13 3.72 2.66
CA ILE A 231 4.80 4.32 2.45
C ILE A 231 4.14 4.71 3.78
N ALA A 232 4.37 3.95 4.85
CA ALA A 232 3.88 4.26 6.19
C ALA A 232 4.37 5.63 6.67
N SER A 233 5.62 5.99 6.37
CA SER A 233 6.16 7.30 6.73
C SER A 233 5.52 8.46 5.99
N VAL A 234 4.85 8.22 4.86
CA VAL A 234 4.09 9.22 4.11
C VAL A 234 2.65 9.29 4.61
N LEU A 235 1.99 8.14 4.78
CA LEU A 235 0.57 8.08 5.16
C LEU A 235 0.33 8.41 6.64
N TYR A 236 1.37 8.35 7.48
CA TYR A 236 1.35 8.78 8.87
C TYR A 236 2.23 10.01 9.16
N ASP A 237 2.61 10.75 8.11
CA ASP A 237 3.43 11.95 8.22
C ASP A 237 2.67 13.07 8.96
N PRO A 238 3.10 13.52 10.15
CA PRO A 238 2.41 14.58 10.89
C PRO A 238 2.48 15.94 10.19
N GLU A 239 3.40 16.14 9.23
CA GLU A 239 3.44 17.37 8.43
C GLU A 239 2.37 17.36 7.33
N GLN A 240 1.87 16.18 6.95
CA GLN A 240 0.88 16.01 5.88
C GLN A 240 -0.53 15.71 6.40
N TRP A 241 -0.65 15.22 7.63
CA TRP A 241 -1.92 14.79 8.23
C TRP A 241 -2.02 15.33 9.66
N GLU A 242 -3.11 16.02 9.98
CA GLU A 242 -3.33 16.63 11.30
C GLU A 242 -3.41 15.58 12.42
N THR A 243 -4.14 14.49 12.17
CA THR A 243 -4.34 13.39 13.13
C THR A 243 -3.87 12.06 12.53
N PRO A 244 -2.57 11.88 12.22
CA PRO A 244 -2.07 10.80 11.35
C PRO A 244 -2.37 9.40 11.89
N ARG A 245 -2.44 9.24 13.21
CA ARG A 245 -2.71 7.95 13.88
C ARG A 245 -4.17 7.73 14.25
N GLN A 246 -5.04 8.66 13.93
CA GLN A 246 -6.49 8.51 14.14
C GLN A 246 -7.16 8.32 12.79
N PHE A 247 -8.29 7.61 12.82
CA PHE A 247 -9.16 7.53 11.66
C PHE A 247 -9.99 8.82 11.60
N ASN A 248 -9.70 9.69 10.63
CA ASN A 248 -10.35 10.98 10.49
C ASN A 248 -10.63 11.29 9.00
N PRO A 249 -11.88 11.09 8.52
CA PRO A 249 -12.26 11.44 7.15
C PRO A 249 -12.05 12.93 6.81
N GLY A 250 -11.99 13.81 7.82
CA GLY A 250 -11.69 15.24 7.65
C GLY A 250 -10.36 15.52 6.97
N HIS A 251 -9.40 14.59 6.98
CA HIS A 251 -8.16 14.71 6.21
C HIS A 251 -8.35 14.88 4.70
N PHE A 252 -9.52 14.48 4.17
CA PHE A 252 -9.88 14.56 2.76
C PHE A 252 -11.04 15.51 2.49
N LEU A 253 -11.38 16.39 3.44
CA LEU A 253 -12.46 17.35 3.32
C LEU A 253 -11.93 18.78 3.54
N ASP A 254 -12.43 19.74 2.76
CA ASP A 254 -12.22 21.15 3.04
C ASP A 254 -13.21 21.66 4.12
N LYS A 255 -13.14 22.95 4.45
CA LYS A 255 -13.99 23.59 5.47
C LYS A 255 -15.46 23.57 5.06
N GLU A 256 -15.74 23.46 3.77
CA GLU A 256 -17.07 23.40 3.16
C GLU A 256 -17.58 21.96 3.02
N GLY A 257 -16.80 20.96 3.43
CA GLY A 257 -17.17 19.54 3.36
C GLY A 257 -17.05 18.93 1.96
N LYS A 258 -16.35 19.58 1.02
CA LYS A 258 -16.05 19.02 -0.30
C LYS A 258 -14.80 18.18 -0.24
N PHE A 259 -14.75 17.17 -1.11
CA PHE A 259 -13.61 16.27 -1.17
C PHE A 259 -12.35 16.95 -1.73
N VAL A 260 -11.23 16.80 -1.03
CA VAL A 260 -9.92 17.29 -1.43
C VAL A 260 -8.96 16.13 -1.60
N SER A 261 -8.36 16.04 -2.80
CA SER A 261 -7.28 15.09 -3.05
C SER A 261 -5.98 15.58 -2.42
N ARG A 262 -5.29 14.69 -1.70
CA ARG A 262 -4.00 14.98 -1.04
C ARG A 262 -2.86 14.38 -1.85
N GLU A 263 -1.81 15.15 -2.14
CA GLU A 263 -0.67 14.61 -2.89
C GLU A 263 0.13 13.56 -2.09
N ALA A 264 0.12 13.65 -0.77
CA ALA A 264 0.71 12.67 0.13
C ALA A 264 -0.09 11.36 0.22
N PHE A 265 -1.26 11.27 -0.43
CA PHE A 265 -2.04 10.05 -0.50
C PHE A 265 -1.47 9.10 -1.56
N LEU A 266 -0.50 8.27 -1.14
CA LEU A 266 0.25 7.36 -2.00
C LEU A 266 0.04 5.85 -1.70
N PRO A 267 -1.19 5.35 -1.44
CA PRO A 267 -1.40 3.92 -1.13
C PRO A 267 -1.08 3.00 -2.32
N PHE A 268 -1.03 3.54 -3.53
CA PHE A 268 -0.73 2.82 -4.77
C PHE A 268 0.71 3.06 -5.28
N SER A 269 1.59 3.59 -4.41
CA SER A 269 2.94 4.09 -4.74
C SER A 269 2.91 5.37 -5.60
N ALA A 270 4.09 5.90 -5.90
CA ALA A 270 4.30 7.09 -6.73
C ALA A 270 5.00 6.73 -8.05
N GLY A 271 4.91 7.63 -9.04
CA GLY A 271 5.49 7.46 -10.37
C GLY A 271 4.42 7.35 -11.45
N LYS A 272 4.08 8.48 -12.10
CA LYS A 272 2.95 8.64 -13.04
C LYS A 272 2.94 7.65 -14.22
N TRP A 273 4.04 6.93 -14.46
CA TRP A 273 4.19 5.97 -15.55
C TRP A 273 4.99 4.72 -15.16
N HIS A 274 5.93 4.88 -14.23
CA HIS A 274 6.86 3.84 -13.81
C HIS A 274 6.36 3.21 -12.52
N ARG A 275 5.69 2.07 -12.70
CA ARG A 275 5.39 1.10 -11.63
C ARG A 275 4.46 1.57 -10.49
N VAL A 276 3.73 2.67 -10.65
CA VAL A 276 2.46 2.85 -9.92
C VAL A 276 1.56 1.64 -10.15
N CYS A 277 0.71 1.33 -9.16
CA CYS A 277 -0.21 0.20 -9.25
C CYS A 277 -0.97 0.22 -10.58
N LEU A 278 -0.88 -0.87 -11.34
CA LEU A 278 -1.56 -0.99 -12.62
C LEU A 278 -3.09 -0.93 -12.45
N GLY A 279 -3.59 -1.51 -11.35
CA GLY A 279 -5.01 -1.61 -11.04
C GLY A 279 -5.54 -0.46 -10.20
N GLU A 280 -4.81 0.64 -9.99
CA GLU A 280 -5.24 1.74 -9.12
C GLU A 280 -6.65 2.22 -9.44
N HIS A 281 -6.95 2.46 -10.71
CA HIS A 281 -8.26 2.97 -11.12
C HIS A 281 -9.38 1.96 -10.82
N LEU A 282 -9.16 0.68 -11.15
CA LEU A 282 -10.12 -0.38 -10.86
C LEU A 282 -10.34 -0.56 -9.37
N ALA A 283 -9.27 -0.59 -8.57
CA ALA A 283 -9.36 -0.72 -7.12
C ALA A 283 -10.14 0.45 -6.49
N ARG A 284 -9.93 1.70 -6.95
CA ARG A 284 -10.72 2.85 -6.46
C ARG A 284 -12.21 2.72 -6.82
N THR A 285 -12.51 2.23 -8.03
CA THR A 285 -13.88 1.97 -8.48
C THR A 285 -14.55 0.88 -7.62
N GLU A 286 -13.88 -0.26 -7.44
CA GLU A 286 -14.35 -1.37 -6.61
C GLU A 286 -14.58 -0.93 -5.17
N LEU A 287 -13.59 -0.31 -4.53
CA LEU A 287 -13.69 0.16 -3.15
C LEU A 287 -14.89 1.08 -2.95
N PHE A 288 -15.09 2.05 -3.86
CA PHE A 288 -16.21 2.97 -3.74
C PHE A 288 -17.56 2.28 -3.96
N ILE A 289 -17.71 1.51 -5.04
CA ILE A 289 -18.99 0.88 -5.40
C ILE A 289 -19.39 -0.17 -4.36
N PHE A 290 -18.48 -1.06 -3.94
CA PHE A 290 -18.80 -2.06 -2.92
C PHE A 290 -19.13 -1.39 -1.59
N PHE A 291 -18.30 -0.44 -1.13
CA PHE A 291 -18.52 0.23 0.16
C PHE A 291 -19.85 0.98 0.19
N ALA A 292 -20.13 1.78 -0.84
CA ALA A 292 -21.38 2.53 -0.92
C ALA A 292 -22.60 1.61 -1.08
N SER A 293 -22.49 0.52 -1.85
CA SER A 293 -23.61 -0.42 -2.06
C SER A 293 -23.97 -1.14 -0.77
N LEU A 294 -22.96 -1.59 -0.03
CA LEU A 294 -23.15 -2.23 1.28
C LEU A 294 -23.73 -1.28 2.31
N LEU A 295 -23.24 -0.04 2.42
CA LEU A 295 -23.80 0.96 3.37
C LEU A 295 -25.19 1.45 2.98
N ARG A 296 -25.56 1.37 1.70
CA ARG A 296 -26.91 1.64 1.24
C ARG A 296 -27.87 0.54 1.69
N ALA A 297 -27.47 -0.72 1.54
CA ALA A 297 -28.33 -1.86 1.81
C ALA A 297 -28.38 -2.27 3.30
N PHE A 298 -27.31 -2.04 4.05
CA PHE A 298 -27.18 -2.55 5.41
C PHE A 298 -26.72 -1.49 6.41
N THR A 299 -27.18 -1.66 7.64
CA THR A 299 -26.57 -1.09 8.84
C THR A 299 -25.66 -2.14 9.46
N PHE A 300 -24.37 -1.84 9.59
CA PHE A 300 -23.41 -2.74 10.23
C PHE A 300 -23.33 -2.48 11.73
N ARG A 301 -23.42 -3.54 12.54
CA ARG A 301 -23.28 -3.49 14.00
C ARG A 301 -22.31 -4.55 14.49
N LEU A 302 -21.73 -4.30 15.66
CA LEU A 302 -21.00 -5.34 16.39
C LEU A 302 -22.01 -6.39 16.92
N PRO A 303 -21.61 -7.66 17.03
CA PRO A 303 -22.41 -8.67 17.73
C PRO A 303 -22.68 -8.26 19.17
N GLU A 304 -23.78 -8.75 19.74
CA GLU A 304 -24.12 -8.49 21.14
C GLU A 304 -22.97 -8.88 22.08
N GLY A 305 -22.71 -8.01 23.07
CA GLY A 305 -21.60 -8.17 24.01
C GLY A 305 -20.23 -7.71 23.51
N VAL A 306 -20.08 -7.40 22.21
CA VAL A 306 -18.81 -6.87 21.66
C VAL A 306 -18.87 -5.34 21.60
N THR A 307 -18.08 -4.66 22.44
CA THR A 307 -18.07 -3.19 22.52
C THR A 307 -16.92 -2.53 21.77
N LYS A 308 -15.85 -3.28 21.47
CA LYS A 308 -14.66 -2.74 20.78
C LYS A 308 -14.00 -3.79 19.89
N ILE A 309 -13.53 -3.37 18.73
CA ILE A 309 -12.64 -4.15 17.84
C ILE A 309 -11.23 -3.58 17.96
N SER A 310 -10.22 -4.45 17.94
CA SER A 310 -8.83 -4.02 17.80
C SER A 310 -8.56 -3.51 16.40
N THR A 311 -8.08 -2.27 16.29
CA THR A 311 -7.60 -1.67 15.03
C THR A 311 -6.10 -1.83 14.83
N GLU A 312 -5.41 -2.52 15.74
CA GLU A 312 -3.99 -2.84 15.58
C GLU A 312 -3.81 -3.83 14.41
N PRO A 313 -2.85 -3.59 13.51
CA PRO A 313 -2.64 -4.48 12.38
C PRO A 313 -1.86 -5.73 12.78
N ILE A 314 -2.24 -6.87 12.21
CA ILE A 314 -1.41 -8.07 12.19
C ILE A 314 -0.37 -7.90 11.07
N LEU A 315 0.91 -7.99 11.44
CA LEU A 315 2.02 -7.90 10.49
C LEU A 315 2.20 -9.24 9.76
N GLY A 316 1.87 -9.26 8.47
CA GLY A 316 2.20 -10.33 7.53
C GLY A 316 3.01 -9.81 6.34
N GLY A 317 2.77 -10.36 5.14
CA GLY A 317 3.28 -9.77 3.89
C GLY A 317 2.66 -8.40 3.55
N THR A 318 1.50 -8.11 4.15
CA THR A 318 0.78 -6.84 4.18
C THR A 318 0.30 -6.60 5.61
N LEU A 319 -0.18 -5.38 5.92
CA LEU A 319 -0.94 -5.15 7.15
C LEU A 319 -2.34 -5.74 6.98
N GLN A 320 -2.76 -6.56 7.94
CA GLN A 320 -4.06 -7.22 7.93
C GLN A 320 -4.84 -6.85 9.21
N PRO A 321 -6.16 -6.69 9.14
CA PRO A 321 -6.97 -6.55 10.34
C PRO A 321 -7.01 -7.87 11.12
N HIS A 322 -7.24 -7.79 12.44
CA HIS A 322 -7.64 -8.98 13.18
C HIS A 322 -8.97 -9.54 12.66
N PRO A 323 -9.17 -10.86 12.63
CA PRO A 323 -10.49 -11.43 12.35
C PRO A 323 -11.51 -10.88 13.36
N TYR A 324 -12.63 -10.38 12.86
CA TYR A 324 -13.76 -9.95 13.67
C TYR A 324 -15.09 -10.36 13.00
N ARG A 325 -16.16 -10.37 13.78
CA ARG A 325 -17.52 -10.62 13.29
C ARG A 325 -18.31 -9.33 13.27
N LEU A 326 -19.19 -9.19 12.28
CA LEU A 326 -20.15 -8.08 12.17
C LEU A 326 -21.53 -8.65 11.86
N CYS A 327 -22.55 -7.91 12.30
CA CYS A 327 -23.93 -8.13 11.90
C CYS A 327 -24.28 -7.10 10.82
N ALA A 328 -24.59 -7.56 9.62
CA ALA A 328 -25.16 -6.75 8.56
C ALA A 328 -26.70 -6.80 8.68
N ILE A 329 -27.32 -5.69 9.09
CA ILE A 329 -28.76 -5.61 9.30
C ILE A 329 -29.36 -4.89 8.09
N PRO A 330 -30.24 -5.53 7.30
CA PRO A 330 -30.90 -4.87 6.16
C PRO A 330 -31.61 -3.59 6.59
N ARG A 331 -31.56 -2.56 5.74
CA ARG A 331 -32.16 -1.24 6.01
C ARG A 331 -33.60 -1.12 5.57
#